data_AF-A0A258CNJ8-F1
#
_entry.id   AF-A0A258CNJ8-F1
#
_cell.length_a   1.000
_cell.length_b   1.000
_cell.length_c   1.000
_cell.angle_alpha   90.00
_cell.angle_beta   90.00
_cell.angle_gamma   90.00
#
_symmetry.space_group_name_H-M   'P 1'
#
loop_
_entity.id
_entity.type
_entity.pdbx_description
1 polymer ?
#
loop_
_entity_poly.entity_id
_entity_poly.type
_entity_poly.pdbx_seq_one_letter_code
_entity_poly.pdbx_strand_id
1 'polypeptide(L)'
;MRLTIKAKLAATFGVVIALSTAAGGLAYWKLGAMAESQNEIIEQSKRVEALDELNGRMLREIRAEKNALLSRTDQEVERFIAENATLRAETEKLHSELHHLASPTGRKLLDEAHAKRKAYLEAQSRTLAYAKLNSASRAAALWDSETQPLISAVTAATNPVIAAATGPSATPEMLRAGIGLFNARLEWLRLSRLVSVMLSGTTVEEIERDHKQIESQAALVRQVLAKGAAPMPEFGIATGPMLGAFDNAIDSILRVAKIAAEAGPIKATTLSTTEVRTTAVQTMEAYSAYSKMVDAQMAEVGKAATEEAAFFKNLLIAIVIGTFLIAVVAATWIAVSISRGLASAVGLANAVAIGDLSQTITVKSNDEIGDLVTSLNTMTANLNATAAVADQIASGDLTVEARPLSEKDTLGIALENMVTKLREVVAQVSAAAENMSAGSQELSASAEQLSQGSTEQASSTEEAS
;
A
#
# COMPACT_ATOMS: atom_id res chain seq x y z
N MET A 1 41.75 27.18 -18.44
CA MET A 1 40.88 26.60 -19.49
C MET A 1 40.00 27.73 -20.03
N ARG A 2 39.98 27.95 -21.35
CA ARG A 2 39.22 29.07 -21.96
C ARG A 2 37.72 28.73 -21.94
N LEU A 3 36.90 29.56 -21.30
CA LEU A 3 35.46 29.34 -21.18
C LEU A 3 34.73 30.09 -22.28
N THR A 4 34.67 29.45 -23.46
CA THR A 4 33.89 29.94 -24.59
C THR A 4 32.40 30.08 -24.24
N ILE A 5 31.66 30.93 -24.95
CA ILE A 5 30.20 31.04 -24.80
C ILE A 5 29.55 29.66 -24.99
N LYS A 6 30.02 28.90 -25.99
CA LYS A 6 29.58 27.52 -26.23
C LYS A 6 29.87 26.61 -25.04
N ALA A 7 31.07 26.69 -24.43
CA ALA A 7 31.41 25.91 -23.25
C ALA A 7 30.56 26.28 -22.03
N LYS A 8 30.29 27.57 -21.81
CA LYS A 8 29.41 28.05 -20.73
C LYS A 8 27.99 27.48 -20.88
N LEU A 9 27.40 27.59 -22.07
CA LEU A 9 26.07 27.04 -22.36
C LEU A 9 26.04 25.51 -22.26
N ALA A 10 27.03 24.82 -22.82
CA ALA A 10 27.10 23.36 -22.74
C ALA A 10 27.24 22.89 -21.29
N ALA A 11 28.04 23.57 -20.46
CA ALA A 11 28.19 23.25 -19.05
C ALA A 11 26.88 23.46 -18.27
N THR A 12 26.18 24.56 -18.48
CA THR A 12 24.93 24.86 -17.75
C THR A 12 23.80 23.92 -18.14
N PHE A 13 23.57 23.71 -19.44
CA PHE A 13 22.60 22.73 -19.90
C PHE A 13 23.00 21.31 -19.49
N GLY A 14 24.28 20.96 -19.53
CA GLY A 14 24.79 19.66 -19.10
C GLY A 14 24.48 19.39 -17.62
N VAL A 15 24.70 20.36 -16.73
CA VAL A 15 24.36 20.24 -15.30
C VAL A 15 22.86 20.11 -15.09
N VAL A 16 22.05 20.94 -15.75
CA VAL A 16 20.59 20.88 -15.61
C VAL A 16 20.05 19.54 -16.09
N ILE A 17 20.48 19.06 -17.26
CA ILE A 17 20.08 17.76 -17.80
C ILE A 17 20.52 16.64 -16.86
N ALA A 18 21.77 16.64 -16.38
CA ALA A 18 22.26 15.61 -15.46
C ALA A 18 21.44 15.56 -14.16
N LEU A 19 21.11 16.71 -13.56
CA LEU A 19 20.27 16.78 -12.37
C LEU A 19 18.84 16.33 -12.64
N SER A 20 18.26 16.73 -13.78
CA SER A 20 16.93 16.28 -14.19
C SER A 20 16.88 14.77 -14.44
N THR A 21 17.90 14.19 -15.08
CA THR A 21 18.00 12.74 -15.28
C THR A 21 18.16 12.02 -13.94
N ALA A 22 18.98 12.53 -13.02
CA ALA A 22 19.12 11.96 -11.68
C ALA A 22 17.79 11.99 -10.90
N ALA A 23 17.06 13.12 -10.95
CA ALA A 23 15.73 13.24 -10.34
C ALA A 23 14.72 12.26 -10.95
N GLY A 24 14.68 12.16 -12.28
CA GLY A 24 13.81 11.22 -12.99
C GLY A 24 14.14 9.76 -12.68
N GLY A 25 15.42 9.40 -12.62
CA GLY A 25 15.88 8.07 -12.23
C GLY A 25 15.50 7.70 -10.79
N LEU A 26 15.69 8.63 -9.84
CA LEU A 26 15.27 8.46 -8.45
C LEU A 26 13.75 8.30 -8.34
N ALA A 27 12.97 9.11 -9.06
CA ALA A 27 11.52 9.02 -9.08
C ALA A 27 11.04 7.67 -9.63
N TYR A 28 11.63 7.19 -10.73
CA TYR A 28 11.30 5.90 -11.32
C TYR A 28 11.63 4.74 -10.38
N TRP A 29 12.83 4.74 -9.79
CA TRP A 29 13.23 3.73 -8.82
C TRP A 29 12.29 3.70 -7.60
N LYS A 30 11.90 4.87 -7.08
CA LYS A 30 11.00 4.94 -5.92
C LYS A 30 9.57 4.48 -6.24
N LEU A 31 9.08 4.73 -7.45
CA LEU A 31 7.79 4.17 -7.90
C LEU A 31 7.83 2.64 -7.94
N GLY A 32 8.95 2.04 -8.35
CA GLY A 32 9.16 0.59 -8.30
C GLY A 32 9.10 0.04 -6.86
N ALA A 33 9.86 0.64 -5.93
CA ALA A 33 9.84 0.25 -4.52
C ALA A 33 8.46 0.44 -3.88
N MET A 34 7.72 1.48 -4.27
CA MET A 34 6.35 1.70 -3.81
C MET A 34 5.41 0.60 -4.31
N ALA A 35 5.52 0.17 -5.57
CA ALA A 35 4.74 -0.93 -6.10
C ALA A 35 5.02 -2.26 -5.37
N GLU A 36 6.29 -2.52 -5.02
CA GLU A 36 6.67 -3.70 -4.23
C GLU A 36 6.07 -3.67 -2.82
N SER A 37 6.16 -2.54 -2.11
CA SER A 37 5.54 -2.36 -0.79
C SER A 37 4.01 -2.50 -0.83
N GLN A 38 3.36 -2.02 -1.89
CA GLN A 38 1.92 -2.21 -2.09
C GLN A 38 1.57 -3.68 -2.30
N ASN A 39 2.37 -4.40 -3.10
CA ASN A 39 2.15 -5.82 -3.30
C ASN A 39 2.33 -6.61 -1.99
N GLU A 40 3.30 -6.26 -1.17
CA GLU A 40 3.49 -6.85 0.16
C GLU A 40 2.27 -6.61 1.08
N ILE A 41 1.74 -5.39 1.12
CA ILE A 41 0.52 -5.07 1.89
C ILE A 41 -0.67 -5.91 1.40
N ILE A 42 -0.84 -6.06 0.08
CA ILE A 42 -1.91 -6.87 -0.51
C ILE A 42 -1.76 -8.34 -0.10
N GLU A 43 -0.54 -8.89 -0.15
CA GLU A 43 -0.28 -10.27 0.28
C GLU A 43 -0.55 -10.48 1.77
N GLN A 44 -0.18 -9.53 2.62
CA GLN A 44 -0.48 -9.58 4.05
C GLN A 44 -1.98 -9.47 4.31
N SER A 45 -2.70 -8.61 3.59
CA SER A 45 -4.17 -8.50 3.68
C SER A 45 -4.87 -9.81 3.34
N LYS A 46 -4.40 -10.55 2.33
CA LYS A 46 -4.95 -11.88 1.98
C LYS A 46 -4.80 -12.89 3.13
N ARG A 47 -3.68 -12.82 3.89
CA ARG A 47 -3.47 -13.69 5.05
C ARG A 47 -4.44 -13.35 6.18
N VAL A 48 -4.70 -12.06 6.43
CA VAL A 48 -5.68 -11.61 7.44
C VAL A 48 -7.09 -12.06 7.06
N GLU A 49 -7.49 -11.85 5.80
CA GLU A 49 -8.81 -12.30 5.30
C GLU A 49 -9.00 -13.82 5.45
N ALA A 50 -7.97 -14.61 5.12
CA ALA A 50 -8.00 -16.06 5.32
C ALA A 50 -8.13 -16.45 6.80
N LEU A 51 -7.49 -15.72 7.71
CA LEU A 51 -7.59 -15.96 9.16
C LEU A 51 -8.98 -15.64 9.71
N ASP A 52 -9.60 -14.57 9.23
CA ASP A 52 -10.97 -14.22 9.58
C ASP A 52 -11.96 -15.26 9.04
N GLU A 53 -11.77 -15.73 7.80
CA GLU A 53 -12.60 -16.78 7.23
C GLU A 53 -12.40 -18.12 7.97
N LEU A 54 -11.20 -18.46 8.44
CA LEU A 54 -10.97 -19.62 9.32
C LEU A 54 -11.79 -19.52 10.61
N ASN A 55 -11.78 -18.37 11.28
CA ASN A 55 -12.60 -18.15 12.47
C ASN A 55 -14.10 -18.24 12.15
N GLY A 56 -14.53 -17.63 11.04
CA GLY A 56 -15.92 -17.68 10.57
C GLY A 56 -16.40 -19.10 10.26
N ARG A 57 -15.57 -19.93 9.63
CA ARG A 57 -15.89 -21.35 9.38
C ARG A 57 -15.96 -22.15 10.67
N MET A 58 -15.06 -21.91 11.61
CA MET A 58 -15.09 -22.61 12.90
C MET A 58 -16.36 -22.27 13.71
N LEU A 59 -16.85 -21.02 13.64
CA LEU A 59 -18.14 -20.66 14.23
C LEU A 59 -19.32 -21.35 13.54
N ARG A 60 -19.24 -21.59 12.22
CA ARG A 60 -20.23 -22.41 11.49
C ARG A 60 -20.17 -23.88 11.91
N GLU A 61 -18.98 -24.46 12.11
CA GLU A 61 -18.80 -25.82 12.64
C GLU A 61 -19.48 -25.97 14.00
N ILE A 62 -19.21 -25.04 14.93
CA ILE A 62 -19.85 -25.02 16.25
C ILE A 62 -21.37 -24.92 16.12
N ARG A 63 -21.89 -24.08 15.21
CA ARG A 63 -23.34 -23.97 14.99
C ARG A 63 -23.95 -25.28 14.48
N ALA A 64 -23.31 -25.95 13.53
CA ALA A 64 -23.77 -27.25 13.03
C ALA A 64 -23.79 -28.29 14.15
N GLU A 65 -22.77 -28.31 15.01
CA GLU A 65 -22.77 -29.15 16.22
C GLU A 65 -23.96 -28.84 17.14
N LYS A 66 -24.19 -27.56 17.49
CA LYS A 66 -25.33 -27.18 18.34
C LYS A 66 -26.67 -27.57 17.72
N ASN A 67 -26.82 -27.42 16.41
CA ASN A 67 -28.02 -27.82 15.71
C ASN A 67 -28.24 -29.34 15.75
N ALA A 68 -27.17 -30.14 15.64
CA ALA A 68 -27.25 -31.60 15.83
C ALA A 68 -27.71 -31.94 17.26
N LEU A 69 -27.20 -31.25 18.29
CA LEU A 69 -27.59 -31.47 19.69
C LEU A 69 -29.05 -31.11 19.99
N LEU A 70 -29.60 -30.11 19.31
CA LEU A 70 -30.98 -29.62 19.50
C LEU A 70 -32.02 -30.31 18.61
N SER A 71 -31.57 -31.15 17.69
CA SER A 71 -32.44 -31.85 16.74
C SER A 71 -33.30 -32.90 17.43
N ARG A 72 -34.54 -33.07 16.96
CA ARG A 72 -35.50 -34.01 17.55
C ARG A 72 -35.54 -35.35 16.81
N THR A 73 -35.00 -35.40 15.60
CA THR A 73 -35.05 -36.58 14.73
C THR A 73 -33.64 -37.03 14.34
N ASP A 74 -33.45 -38.34 14.20
CA ASP A 74 -32.16 -38.91 13.77
C ASP A 74 -31.75 -38.37 12.38
N GLN A 75 -32.72 -38.13 11.50
CA GLN A 75 -32.47 -37.57 10.17
C GLN A 75 -31.85 -36.15 10.25
N GLU A 76 -32.37 -35.28 11.11
CA GLU A 76 -31.82 -33.94 11.29
C GLU A 76 -30.45 -33.97 11.96
N VAL A 77 -30.26 -34.86 12.94
CA VAL A 77 -28.96 -35.07 13.60
C VAL A 77 -27.90 -35.45 12.57
N GLU A 78 -28.17 -36.45 11.73
CA GLU A 78 -27.24 -36.88 10.68
C GLU A 78 -26.97 -35.78 9.65
N ARG A 79 -28.00 -35.01 9.26
CA ARG A 79 -27.83 -33.86 8.34
C ARG A 79 -26.82 -32.85 8.89
N PHE A 80 -26.96 -32.45 10.15
CA PHE A 80 -26.06 -31.47 10.77
C PHE A 80 -24.66 -32.04 11.06
N ILE A 81 -24.55 -33.34 11.34
CA ILE A 81 -23.25 -34.03 11.42
C ILE A 81 -22.54 -34.00 10.06
N ALA A 82 -23.26 -34.28 8.97
CA ALA A 82 -22.71 -34.21 7.61
C ALA A 82 -22.30 -32.77 7.22
N GLU A 83 -23.12 -31.77 7.57
CA GLU A 83 -22.78 -30.35 7.39
C GLU A 83 -21.49 -29.97 8.15
N ASN A 84 -21.36 -30.40 9.42
CA ASN A 84 -20.16 -30.18 10.21
C ASN A 84 -18.93 -30.84 9.58
N ALA A 85 -19.04 -32.05 9.03
CA ALA A 85 -17.94 -32.73 8.34
C ALA A 85 -17.47 -31.96 7.09
N THR A 86 -18.40 -31.43 6.29
CA THR A 86 -18.08 -30.59 5.14
C THR A 86 -17.34 -29.32 5.56
N LEU A 87 -17.85 -28.61 6.57
CA LEU A 87 -17.21 -27.41 7.10
C LEU A 87 -15.81 -27.69 7.62
N ARG A 88 -15.59 -28.82 8.32
CA ARG A 88 -14.26 -29.24 8.79
C ARG A 88 -13.27 -29.41 7.64
N ALA A 89 -13.67 -30.07 6.56
CA ALA A 89 -12.83 -30.27 5.38
C ALA A 89 -12.51 -28.93 4.68
N GLU A 90 -13.50 -28.05 4.57
CA GLU A 90 -13.33 -26.70 4.03
C GLU A 90 -12.36 -25.85 4.85
N THR A 91 -12.44 -25.92 6.19
CA THR A 91 -11.52 -25.21 7.08
C THR A 91 -10.10 -25.78 6.99
N GLU A 92 -9.95 -27.11 6.87
CA GLU A 92 -8.64 -27.75 6.70
C GLU A 92 -7.96 -27.35 5.39
N LYS A 93 -8.74 -27.26 4.31
CA LYS A 93 -8.27 -26.77 3.02
C LYS A 93 -7.76 -25.33 3.12
N LEU A 94 -8.55 -24.45 3.72
CA LEU A 94 -8.17 -23.03 3.90
C LEU A 94 -6.92 -22.89 4.78
N HIS A 95 -6.81 -23.70 5.84
CA HIS A 95 -5.61 -23.75 6.67
C HIS A 95 -4.37 -24.10 5.85
N SER A 96 -4.47 -25.14 5.01
CA SER A 96 -3.37 -25.58 4.14
C SER A 96 -2.95 -24.50 3.13
N GLU A 97 -3.92 -23.85 2.49
CA GLU A 97 -3.68 -22.73 1.57
C GLU A 97 -2.98 -21.56 2.27
N LEU A 98 -3.46 -21.18 3.46
CA LEU A 98 -2.85 -20.13 4.26
C LEU A 98 -1.43 -20.50 4.72
N HIS A 99 -1.18 -21.76 5.04
CA HIS A 99 0.15 -22.26 5.42
C HIS A 99 1.17 -22.12 4.27
N HIS A 100 0.76 -22.32 3.02
CA HIS A 100 1.62 -22.08 1.85
C HIS A 100 1.96 -20.60 1.66
N LEU A 101 1.03 -19.70 1.96
CA LEU A 101 1.22 -18.27 1.84
C LEU A 101 1.99 -17.67 3.03
N ALA A 102 2.11 -18.39 4.14
CA ALA A 102 2.67 -17.89 5.38
C ALA A 102 4.22 -17.78 5.36
N SER A 103 4.73 -16.80 6.10
CA SER A 103 6.16 -16.69 6.42
C SER A 103 6.62 -17.86 7.31
N PRO A 104 7.94 -18.12 7.46
CA PRO A 104 8.42 -19.17 8.36
C PRO A 104 7.91 -19.04 9.80
N THR A 105 7.83 -17.82 10.33
CA THR A 105 7.25 -17.56 11.66
C THR A 105 5.74 -17.76 11.66
N GLY A 106 5.05 -17.32 10.60
CA GLY A 106 3.61 -17.55 10.44
C GLY A 106 3.24 -19.03 10.38
N ARG A 107 4.04 -19.85 9.69
CA ARG A 107 3.88 -21.31 9.64
C ARG A 107 3.93 -21.94 11.03
N LYS A 108 4.89 -21.55 11.88
CA LYS A 108 4.95 -22.03 13.27
C LYS A 108 3.69 -21.70 14.07
N LEU A 109 3.18 -20.48 13.95
CA LEU A 109 1.94 -20.08 14.63
C LEU A 109 0.71 -20.83 14.09
N LEU A 110 0.67 -21.11 12.78
CA LEU A 110 -0.35 -21.95 12.18
C LEU A 110 -0.26 -23.40 12.67
N ASP A 111 0.93 -23.98 12.76
CA ASP A 111 1.15 -25.33 13.29
C ASP A 111 0.65 -25.43 14.74
N GLU A 112 0.92 -24.42 15.57
CA GLU A 112 0.40 -24.32 16.93
C GLU A 112 -1.13 -24.22 16.96
N ALA A 113 -1.72 -23.40 16.08
CA ALA A 113 -3.17 -23.29 15.95
C ALA A 113 -3.80 -24.62 15.47
N HIS A 114 -3.15 -25.33 14.55
CA HIS A 114 -3.60 -26.63 14.04
C HIS A 114 -3.55 -27.71 15.11
N ALA A 115 -2.48 -27.74 15.92
CA ALA A 115 -2.38 -28.65 17.05
C ALA A 115 -3.52 -28.46 18.06
N LYS A 116 -3.88 -27.21 18.37
CA LYS A 116 -5.04 -26.90 19.23
C LYS A 116 -6.36 -27.27 18.56
N ARG A 117 -6.47 -27.02 17.26
CA ARG A 117 -7.64 -27.41 16.45
C ARG A 117 -7.87 -28.91 16.51
N LYS A 118 -6.82 -29.73 16.47
CA LYS A 118 -6.94 -31.20 16.59
C LYS A 118 -7.64 -31.61 17.89
N ALA A 119 -7.27 -31.01 19.02
CA ALA A 119 -7.94 -31.26 20.30
C ALA A 119 -9.43 -30.85 20.27
N TYR A 120 -9.73 -29.71 19.65
CA TYR A 120 -11.13 -29.29 19.40
C TYR A 120 -11.91 -30.29 18.54
N LEU A 121 -11.32 -30.77 17.45
CA LEU A 121 -11.96 -31.73 16.56
C LEU A 121 -12.24 -33.06 17.28
N GLU A 122 -11.30 -33.53 18.11
CA GLU A 122 -11.46 -34.75 18.93
C GLU A 122 -12.58 -34.60 19.98
N ALA A 123 -12.65 -33.46 20.67
CA ALA A 123 -13.72 -33.16 21.62
C ALA A 123 -15.10 -33.05 20.93
N GLN A 124 -15.16 -32.37 19.79
CA GLN A 124 -16.40 -32.22 19.02
C GLN A 124 -16.83 -33.55 18.40
N SER A 125 -15.90 -34.41 17.95
CA SER A 125 -16.25 -35.75 17.44
C SER A 125 -16.90 -36.62 18.51
N ARG A 126 -16.40 -36.60 19.75
CA ARG A 126 -17.05 -37.27 20.89
C ARG A 126 -18.43 -36.68 21.18
N THR A 127 -18.56 -35.37 21.14
CA THR A 127 -19.83 -34.66 21.33
C THR A 127 -20.88 -35.07 20.30
N LEU A 128 -20.52 -35.09 19.01
CA LEU A 128 -21.39 -35.52 17.91
C LEU A 128 -21.75 -37.01 18.00
N ALA A 129 -20.83 -37.86 18.48
CA ALA A 129 -21.13 -39.27 18.72
C ALA A 129 -22.22 -39.46 19.79
N TYR A 130 -22.21 -38.66 20.86
CA TYR A 130 -23.30 -38.66 21.84
C TYR A 130 -24.60 -38.05 21.30
N ALA A 131 -24.51 -37.00 20.48
CA ALA A 131 -25.69 -36.42 19.84
C ALA A 131 -26.38 -37.43 18.91
N LYS A 132 -25.60 -38.22 18.16
CA LYS A 132 -26.07 -39.29 17.28
C LYS A 132 -26.87 -40.38 17.99
N LEU A 133 -26.66 -40.58 19.30
CA LEU A 133 -27.50 -41.49 20.08
C LEU A 133 -28.95 -41.01 20.12
N ASN A 134 -29.20 -39.70 20.07
CA ASN A 134 -30.52 -39.06 20.12
C ASN A 134 -31.45 -39.69 21.18
N SER A 135 -30.86 -40.08 22.32
CA SER A 135 -31.50 -41.04 23.21
C SER A 135 -32.74 -40.49 23.91
N ALA A 136 -32.77 -39.18 24.20
CA ALA A 136 -33.95 -38.54 24.79
C ALA A 136 -35.14 -38.54 23.83
N SER A 137 -34.93 -38.16 22.56
CA SER A 137 -35.98 -38.16 21.54
C SER A 137 -36.49 -39.56 21.23
N ARG A 138 -35.60 -40.55 21.14
CA ARG A 138 -35.98 -41.96 20.95
C ARG A 138 -36.77 -42.51 22.13
N ALA A 139 -36.34 -42.22 23.36
CA ALA A 139 -37.04 -42.64 24.57
C ALA A 139 -38.43 -41.98 24.67
N ALA A 140 -38.54 -40.69 24.37
CA ALA A 140 -39.81 -39.97 24.35
C ALA A 140 -40.76 -40.51 23.26
N ALA A 141 -40.26 -40.76 22.06
CA ALA A 141 -41.06 -41.34 20.98
C ALA A 141 -41.60 -42.73 21.34
N LEU A 142 -40.78 -43.60 21.96
CA LEU A 142 -41.22 -44.92 22.44
C LEU A 142 -42.25 -44.79 23.58
N TRP A 143 -42.01 -43.86 24.50
CA TRP A 143 -42.93 -43.58 25.61
C TRP A 143 -44.32 -43.18 25.11
N ASP A 144 -44.39 -42.24 24.16
CA ASP A 144 -45.65 -41.73 23.62
C ASP A 144 -46.36 -42.75 22.73
N SER A 145 -45.62 -43.44 21.85
CA SER A 145 -46.20 -44.34 20.85
C SER A 145 -46.55 -45.73 21.38
N GLU A 146 -45.82 -46.24 22.38
CA GLU A 146 -45.96 -47.61 22.87
C GLU A 146 -46.32 -47.67 24.36
N THR A 147 -45.57 -46.96 25.21
CA THR A 147 -45.71 -47.13 26.67
C THR A 147 -47.00 -46.50 27.22
N GLN A 148 -47.40 -45.32 26.76
CA GLN A 148 -48.64 -44.65 27.19
C GLN A 148 -49.92 -45.48 26.89
N PRO A 149 -50.09 -46.06 25.68
CA PRO A 149 -51.15 -47.01 25.41
C PRO A 149 -51.14 -48.22 26.35
N LEU A 150 -49.96 -48.80 26.63
CA LEU A 150 -49.82 -49.94 27.54
C LEU A 150 -50.18 -49.58 28.99
N ILE A 151 -49.83 -48.38 29.46
CA ILE A 151 -50.24 -47.88 30.78
C ILE A 151 -51.77 -47.78 30.87
N SER A 152 -52.42 -47.31 29.80
CA SER A 152 -53.89 -47.24 29.71
C SER A 152 -54.51 -48.63 29.71
N ALA A 153 -53.91 -49.59 29.00
CA ALA A 153 -54.35 -50.99 28.96
C ALA A 153 -54.24 -51.68 30.33
N VAL A 154 -53.20 -51.40 31.11
CA VAL A 154 -53.08 -51.86 32.51
C VAL A 154 -54.28 -51.40 33.33
N THR A 155 -54.66 -50.12 33.22
CA THR A 155 -55.82 -49.59 33.95
C THR A 155 -57.11 -50.27 33.52
N ALA A 156 -57.32 -50.43 32.21
CA ALA A 156 -58.50 -51.10 31.66
C ALA A 156 -58.59 -52.57 32.09
N ALA A 157 -57.47 -53.28 32.16
CA ALA A 157 -57.43 -54.69 32.56
C ALA A 157 -57.56 -54.88 34.09
N THR A 158 -57.12 -53.89 34.88
CA THR A 158 -57.13 -53.98 36.36
C THR A 158 -58.48 -53.60 36.95
N ASN A 159 -59.20 -52.64 36.36
CA ASN A 159 -60.48 -52.14 36.91
C ASN A 159 -61.55 -53.25 37.08
N PRO A 160 -61.78 -54.16 36.12
CA PRO A 160 -62.76 -55.24 36.29
C PRO A 160 -62.38 -56.23 37.39
N VAL A 161 -61.09 -56.53 37.53
CA VAL A 161 -60.57 -57.45 38.56
C VAL A 161 -60.78 -56.87 39.96
N ILE A 162 -60.46 -55.59 40.15
CA ILE A 162 -60.71 -54.88 41.41
C ILE A 162 -62.21 -54.84 41.70
N ALA A 163 -63.05 -54.46 40.72
CA ALA A 163 -64.50 -54.39 40.91
C ALA A 163 -65.10 -55.74 41.30
N ALA A 164 -64.62 -56.85 40.73
CA ALA A 164 -65.03 -58.19 41.11
C ALA A 164 -64.60 -58.57 42.54
N ALA A 165 -63.39 -58.17 42.95
CA ALA A 165 -62.86 -58.45 44.28
C ALA A 165 -63.46 -57.56 45.40
N THR A 166 -64.06 -56.41 45.04
CA THR A 166 -64.58 -55.42 46.01
C THR A 166 -66.05 -55.08 45.82
N GLY A 167 -66.79 -55.89 45.05
CA GLY A 167 -68.21 -55.67 44.79
C GLY A 167 -69.11 -55.94 46.01
N PRO A 168 -70.42 -55.68 45.90
CA PRO A 168 -71.39 -55.86 47.00
C PRO A 168 -71.46 -57.30 47.55
N SER A 169 -71.06 -58.29 46.75
CA SER A 169 -71.03 -59.72 47.10
C SER A 169 -69.64 -60.21 47.54
N ALA A 170 -68.66 -59.33 47.76
CA ALA A 170 -67.32 -59.72 48.13
C ALA A 170 -67.24 -60.28 49.56
N THR A 171 -66.60 -61.43 49.73
CA THR A 171 -66.28 -62.00 51.04
C THR A 171 -65.14 -61.23 51.72
N PRO A 172 -64.95 -61.35 53.05
CA PRO A 172 -63.79 -60.78 53.73
C PRO A 172 -62.45 -61.20 53.11
N GLU A 173 -62.34 -62.44 52.63
CA GLU A 173 -61.17 -62.98 51.95
C GLU A 173 -60.95 -62.32 50.58
N MET A 174 -62.02 -62.11 49.80
CA MET A 174 -61.97 -61.37 48.53
C MET A 174 -61.55 -59.91 48.74
N LEU A 175 -62.06 -59.25 49.78
CA LEU A 175 -61.69 -57.88 50.12
C LEU A 175 -60.20 -57.78 50.50
N ARG A 176 -59.68 -58.72 51.30
CA ARG A 176 -58.25 -58.79 51.63
C ARG A 176 -57.39 -59.00 50.38
N ALA A 177 -57.82 -59.87 49.47
CA ALA A 177 -57.15 -60.09 48.19
C ALA A 177 -57.18 -58.81 47.32
N GLY A 178 -58.30 -58.09 47.30
CA GLY A 178 -58.46 -56.80 46.62
C GLY A 178 -57.51 -55.71 47.16
N ILE A 179 -57.27 -55.65 48.47
CA ILE A 179 -56.26 -54.76 49.08
C ILE A 179 -54.86 -55.04 48.50
N GLY A 180 -54.53 -56.31 48.27
CA GLY A 180 -53.28 -56.71 47.61
C GLY A 180 -53.12 -56.11 46.21
N LEU A 181 -54.21 -56.09 45.41
CA LEU A 181 -54.21 -55.46 44.09
C LEU A 181 -54.13 -53.93 44.14
N PHE A 182 -54.76 -53.28 45.13
CA PHE A 182 -54.58 -51.84 45.34
C PHE A 182 -53.13 -51.48 45.66
N ASN A 183 -52.46 -52.28 46.49
CA ASN A 183 -51.03 -52.10 46.75
C ASN A 183 -50.20 -52.26 45.47
N ALA A 184 -50.48 -53.28 44.65
CA ALA A 184 -49.81 -53.46 43.36
C ALA A 184 -50.02 -52.24 42.44
N ARG A 185 -51.24 -51.69 42.40
CA ARG A 185 -51.56 -50.48 41.64
C ARG A 185 -50.81 -49.25 42.15
N LEU A 186 -50.61 -49.11 43.45
CA LEU A 186 -49.81 -48.01 44.01
C LEU A 186 -48.33 -48.14 43.60
N GLU A 187 -47.75 -49.33 43.71
CA GLU A 187 -46.36 -49.56 43.27
C GLU A 187 -46.20 -49.33 41.76
N TRP A 188 -47.21 -49.67 40.97
CA TRP A 188 -47.26 -49.38 39.54
C TRP A 188 -47.26 -47.89 39.22
N LEU A 189 -48.08 -47.11 39.93
CA LEU A 189 -48.10 -45.65 39.77
C LEU A 189 -46.77 -45.01 40.17
N ARG A 190 -46.07 -45.59 41.16
CA ARG A 190 -44.70 -45.16 41.50
C ARG A 190 -43.73 -45.46 40.36
N LEU A 191 -43.80 -46.65 39.77
CA LEU A 191 -42.97 -47.02 38.62
C LEU A 191 -43.19 -46.09 37.43
N SER A 192 -44.44 -45.87 37.02
CA SER A 192 -44.74 -45.00 35.88
C SER A 192 -44.31 -43.55 36.11
N ARG A 193 -44.43 -43.06 37.35
CA ARG A 193 -43.91 -41.74 37.74
C ARG A 193 -42.38 -41.68 37.65
N LEU A 194 -41.66 -42.69 38.12
CA LEU A 194 -40.19 -42.69 38.09
C LEU A 194 -39.64 -42.56 36.67
N VAL A 195 -40.24 -43.26 35.70
CA VAL A 195 -39.83 -43.16 34.29
C VAL A 195 -40.08 -41.75 33.74
N SER A 196 -41.24 -41.17 34.04
CA SER A 196 -41.55 -39.80 33.62
C SER A 196 -40.57 -38.77 34.20
N VAL A 197 -40.15 -38.94 35.47
CA VAL A 197 -39.12 -38.10 36.11
C VAL A 197 -37.76 -38.32 35.42
N MET A 198 -37.37 -39.56 35.16
CA MET A 198 -36.11 -39.88 34.47
C MET A 198 -36.03 -39.21 33.09
N LEU A 199 -37.13 -39.20 32.31
CA LEU A 199 -37.17 -38.52 31.00
C LEU A 199 -36.96 -37.00 31.08
N SER A 200 -37.12 -36.41 32.27
CA SER A 200 -36.87 -34.98 32.55
C SER A 200 -35.53 -34.73 33.26
N GLY A 201 -34.71 -35.76 33.45
CA GLY A 201 -33.41 -35.66 34.14
C GLY A 201 -32.44 -34.75 33.38
N THR A 202 -31.62 -34.02 34.14
CA THR A 202 -30.71 -32.99 33.56
C THR A 202 -29.24 -33.34 33.70
N THR A 203 -28.92 -34.36 34.50
CA THR A 203 -27.55 -34.83 34.74
C THR A 203 -27.43 -36.34 34.51
N VAL A 204 -26.22 -36.82 34.20
CA VAL A 204 -25.98 -38.26 33.97
C VAL A 204 -26.21 -39.03 35.26
N GLU A 205 -25.80 -38.47 36.38
CA GLU A 205 -25.93 -39.07 37.72
C GLU A 205 -27.40 -39.26 38.13
N GLU A 206 -28.26 -38.28 37.84
CA GLU A 206 -29.71 -38.41 38.04
C GLU A 206 -30.29 -39.54 37.19
N ILE A 207 -29.94 -39.57 35.90
CA ILE A 207 -30.41 -40.59 34.96
C ILE A 207 -29.97 -42.00 35.41
N GLU A 208 -28.72 -42.17 35.81
CA GLU A 208 -28.21 -43.46 36.28
C GLU A 208 -28.86 -43.92 37.59
N ARG A 209 -29.08 -42.99 38.53
CA ARG A 209 -29.79 -43.26 39.78
C ARG A 209 -31.22 -43.70 39.49
N ASP A 210 -31.93 -42.93 38.67
CA ASP A 210 -33.34 -43.16 38.38
C ASP A 210 -33.52 -44.47 37.58
N HIS A 211 -32.59 -44.79 36.67
CA HIS A 211 -32.57 -46.07 35.95
C HIS A 211 -32.54 -47.27 36.90
N LYS A 212 -31.61 -47.28 37.86
CA LYS A 212 -31.51 -48.34 38.88
C LYS A 212 -32.78 -48.42 39.74
N GLN A 213 -33.34 -47.26 40.08
CA GLN A 213 -34.58 -47.20 40.86
C GLN A 213 -35.76 -47.81 40.09
N ILE A 214 -35.87 -47.52 38.78
CA ILE A 214 -36.89 -48.08 37.89
C ILE A 214 -36.77 -49.60 37.81
N GLU A 215 -35.56 -50.15 37.65
CA GLU A 215 -35.34 -51.61 37.62
C GLU A 215 -35.81 -52.28 38.92
N SER A 216 -35.41 -51.71 40.06
CA SER A 216 -35.81 -52.23 41.38
C SER A 216 -37.33 -52.13 41.61
N GLN A 217 -37.94 -51.02 41.20
CA GLN A 217 -39.37 -50.79 41.34
C GLN A 217 -40.17 -51.71 40.41
N ALA A 218 -39.69 -51.97 39.19
CA ALA A 218 -40.32 -52.91 38.27
C ALA A 218 -40.35 -54.33 38.85
N ALA A 219 -39.25 -54.79 39.45
CA ALA A 219 -39.21 -56.07 40.16
C ALA A 219 -40.19 -56.12 41.34
N LEU A 220 -40.29 -55.04 42.11
CA LEU A 220 -41.24 -54.93 43.22
C LEU A 220 -42.70 -54.98 42.73
N VAL A 221 -43.03 -54.27 41.65
CA VAL A 221 -44.38 -54.30 41.05
C VAL A 221 -44.74 -55.74 40.67
N ARG A 222 -43.85 -56.46 39.97
CA ARG A 222 -44.07 -57.86 39.60
C ARG A 222 -44.32 -58.73 40.84
N GLN A 223 -43.52 -58.57 41.88
CA GLN A 223 -43.65 -59.34 43.13
C GLN A 223 -44.98 -59.08 43.84
N VAL A 224 -45.34 -57.81 44.04
CA VAL A 224 -46.57 -57.42 44.75
C VAL A 224 -47.80 -57.80 43.92
N LEU A 225 -47.75 -57.63 42.60
CA LEU A 225 -48.82 -58.02 41.69
C LEU A 225 -49.05 -59.54 41.71
N ALA A 226 -48.00 -60.34 41.59
CA ALA A 226 -48.11 -61.81 41.66
C ALA A 226 -48.74 -62.26 42.99
N LYS A 227 -48.29 -61.67 44.11
CA LYS A 227 -48.83 -61.96 45.44
C LYS A 227 -50.31 -61.55 45.58
N GLY A 228 -50.69 -60.39 45.05
CA GLY A 228 -52.07 -59.89 45.10
C GLY A 228 -53.02 -60.65 44.16
N ALA A 229 -52.53 -61.14 43.03
CA ALA A 229 -53.30 -61.87 42.04
C ALA A 229 -53.45 -63.37 42.35
N ALA A 230 -52.53 -63.97 43.11
CA ALA A 230 -52.50 -65.40 43.43
C ALA A 230 -53.82 -65.99 43.98
N PRO A 231 -54.52 -65.36 44.95
CA PRO A 231 -55.76 -65.92 45.49
C PRO A 231 -57.00 -65.70 44.58
N MET A 232 -56.92 -64.84 43.56
CA MET A 232 -58.08 -64.45 42.75
C MET A 232 -58.77 -65.60 41.98
N PRO A 233 -58.03 -66.58 41.42
CA PRO A 233 -58.66 -67.72 40.75
C PRO A 233 -59.52 -68.59 41.68
N GLU A 234 -59.21 -68.65 42.98
CA GLU A 234 -60.02 -69.38 43.98
C GLU A 234 -61.42 -68.77 44.13
N PHE A 235 -61.57 -67.49 43.82
CA PHE A 235 -62.84 -66.76 43.81
C PHE A 235 -63.50 -66.71 42.43
N GLY A 236 -62.97 -67.44 41.43
CA GLY A 236 -63.46 -67.41 40.05
C GLY A 236 -63.13 -66.11 39.29
N ILE A 237 -62.20 -65.29 39.80
CA ILE A 237 -61.78 -64.04 39.16
C ILE A 237 -60.54 -64.29 38.30
N ALA A 238 -60.67 -64.13 36.98
CA ALA A 238 -59.56 -64.29 36.05
C ALA A 238 -58.59 -63.11 36.10
N THR A 239 -57.30 -63.38 36.33
CA THR A 239 -56.22 -62.37 36.41
C THR A 239 -55.24 -62.39 35.25
N GLY A 240 -55.27 -63.41 34.39
CA GLY A 240 -54.33 -63.58 33.28
C GLY A 240 -54.19 -62.35 32.37
N PRO A 241 -55.30 -61.78 31.84
CA PRO A 241 -55.22 -60.57 31.01
C PRO A 241 -54.62 -59.36 31.73
N MET A 242 -54.89 -59.20 33.03
CA MET A 242 -54.29 -58.13 33.85
C MET A 242 -52.79 -58.34 34.01
N LEU A 243 -52.36 -59.55 34.40
CA LEU A 243 -50.94 -59.88 34.55
C LEU A 243 -50.16 -59.63 33.24
N GLY A 244 -50.70 -60.09 32.10
CA GLY A 244 -50.10 -59.85 30.80
C GLY A 244 -50.02 -58.36 30.42
N ALA A 245 -51.04 -57.56 30.76
CA ALA A 245 -51.00 -56.12 30.54
C ALA A 245 -49.88 -55.45 31.36
N PHE A 246 -49.70 -55.85 32.63
CA PHE A 246 -48.60 -55.36 33.46
C PHE A 246 -47.24 -55.75 32.91
N ASP A 247 -47.04 -57.02 32.54
CA ASP A 247 -45.74 -57.48 32.03
C ASP A 247 -45.34 -56.73 30.76
N ASN A 248 -46.26 -56.60 29.80
CA ASN A 248 -46.01 -55.84 28.56
C ASN A 248 -45.65 -54.37 28.86
N ALA A 249 -46.38 -53.74 29.77
CA ALA A 249 -46.15 -52.34 30.12
C ALA A 249 -44.83 -52.14 30.90
N ILE A 250 -44.48 -53.06 31.81
CA ILE A 250 -43.20 -53.08 32.53
C ILE A 250 -42.04 -53.26 31.55
N ASP A 251 -42.14 -54.19 30.60
CA ASP A 251 -41.10 -54.41 29.61
C ASP A 251 -40.92 -53.20 28.67
N SER A 252 -42.00 -52.52 28.31
CA SER A 252 -41.94 -51.24 27.58
C SER A 252 -41.24 -50.15 28.40
N ILE A 253 -41.62 -50.00 29.69
CA ILE A 253 -40.98 -49.07 30.63
C ILE A 253 -39.47 -49.33 30.76
N LEU A 254 -39.05 -50.58 30.92
CA LEU A 254 -37.65 -50.94 31.04
C LEU A 254 -36.88 -50.64 29.74
N ARG A 255 -37.50 -50.81 28.57
CA ARG A 255 -36.93 -50.39 27.28
C ARG A 255 -36.76 -48.87 27.19
N VAL A 256 -37.78 -48.09 27.57
CA VAL A 256 -37.68 -46.62 27.63
C VAL A 256 -36.56 -46.18 28.57
N ALA A 257 -36.52 -46.73 29.79
CA ALA A 257 -35.50 -46.42 30.78
C ALA A 257 -34.10 -46.78 30.28
N LYS A 258 -33.93 -47.92 29.60
CA LYS A 258 -32.65 -48.33 29.01
C LYS A 258 -32.17 -47.35 27.93
N ILE A 259 -33.06 -46.87 27.05
CA ILE A 259 -32.71 -45.87 26.03
C ILE A 259 -32.34 -44.54 26.72
N ALA A 260 -33.16 -44.07 27.68
CA ALA A 260 -32.88 -42.85 28.41
C ALA A 260 -31.54 -42.90 29.16
N ALA A 261 -31.16 -44.06 29.70
CA ALA A 261 -29.90 -44.31 30.41
C ALA A 261 -28.64 -44.12 29.54
N GLU A 262 -28.75 -44.13 28.22
CA GLU A 262 -27.63 -43.76 27.35
C GLU A 262 -27.15 -42.31 27.60
N ALA A 263 -28.07 -41.43 28.03
CA ALA A 263 -27.84 -40.03 28.39
C ALA A 263 -27.12 -39.20 27.31
N GLY A 264 -27.35 -39.52 26.03
CA GLY A 264 -26.66 -38.93 24.88
C GLY A 264 -26.71 -37.40 24.87
N PRO A 265 -27.90 -36.77 24.88
CA PRO A 265 -28.01 -35.30 24.86
C PRO A 265 -27.35 -34.59 26.04
N ILE A 266 -27.39 -35.18 27.24
CA ILE A 266 -26.75 -34.61 28.45
C ILE A 266 -25.23 -34.68 28.32
N LYS A 267 -24.69 -35.84 27.92
CA LYS A 267 -23.23 -36.03 27.70
C LYS A 267 -22.72 -35.12 26.58
N ALA A 268 -23.46 -35.04 25.48
CA ALA A 268 -23.14 -34.15 24.36
C ALA A 268 -23.14 -32.69 24.80
N THR A 269 -24.20 -32.23 25.48
CA THR A 269 -24.32 -30.83 25.94
C THR A 269 -23.20 -30.47 26.92
N THR A 270 -22.89 -31.37 27.86
CA THR A 270 -21.83 -31.18 28.85
C THR A 270 -20.46 -31.02 28.18
N LEU A 271 -20.09 -31.92 27.26
CA LEU A 271 -18.83 -31.82 26.52
C LEU A 271 -18.79 -30.57 25.64
N SER A 272 -19.91 -30.25 24.99
CA SER A 272 -20.06 -29.09 24.11
C SER A 272 -19.85 -27.75 24.84
N THR A 273 -20.34 -27.62 26.08
CA THR A 273 -20.22 -26.38 26.88
C THR A 273 -18.91 -26.28 27.65
N THR A 274 -18.21 -27.40 27.86
CA THR A 274 -16.95 -27.47 28.60
C THR A 274 -15.76 -27.64 27.66
N GLU A 275 -15.39 -28.87 27.31
CA GLU A 275 -14.19 -29.22 26.57
C GLU A 275 -14.17 -28.64 25.15
N VAL A 276 -15.26 -28.77 24.39
CA VAL A 276 -15.36 -28.22 23.03
C VAL A 276 -15.25 -26.71 23.06
N ARG A 277 -15.99 -26.04 23.95
CA ARG A 277 -15.94 -24.58 24.09
C ARG A 277 -14.52 -24.10 24.43
N THR A 278 -13.86 -24.79 25.36
CA THR A 278 -12.50 -24.43 25.81
C THR A 278 -11.49 -24.59 24.68
N THR A 279 -11.47 -25.74 24.02
CA THR A 279 -10.55 -26.03 22.92
C THR A 279 -10.83 -25.17 21.67
N ALA A 280 -12.10 -24.84 21.40
CA ALA A 280 -12.47 -23.90 20.35
C ALA A 280 -11.90 -22.49 20.62
N VAL A 281 -12.10 -21.96 21.82
CA VAL A 281 -11.55 -20.64 22.21
C VAL A 281 -10.03 -20.63 22.07
N GLN A 282 -9.34 -21.65 22.59
CA GLN A 282 -7.89 -21.78 22.47
C GLN A 282 -7.41 -21.84 21.01
N THR A 283 -8.19 -22.44 20.12
CA THR A 283 -7.91 -22.50 18.68
C THR A 283 -8.08 -21.13 18.02
N MET A 284 -9.18 -20.43 18.30
CA MET A 284 -9.43 -19.07 17.78
C MET A 284 -8.39 -18.07 18.28
N GLU A 285 -7.98 -18.17 19.55
CA GLU A 285 -6.92 -17.34 20.12
C GLU A 285 -5.57 -17.57 19.41
N ALA A 286 -5.25 -18.81 19.03
CA ALA A 286 -4.02 -19.10 18.30
C ALA A 286 -4.06 -18.53 16.87
N TYR A 287 -5.18 -18.65 16.16
CA TYR A 287 -5.35 -17.97 14.86
C TYR A 287 -5.32 -16.44 15.01
N SER A 288 -5.94 -15.90 16.06
CA SER A 288 -5.91 -14.46 16.36
C SER A 288 -4.50 -13.97 16.68
N ALA A 289 -3.66 -14.76 17.34
CA ALA A 289 -2.26 -14.43 17.58
C ALA A 289 -1.48 -14.28 16.26
N TYR A 290 -1.70 -15.18 15.30
CA TYR A 290 -1.13 -15.04 13.96
C TYR A 290 -1.69 -13.82 13.24
N SER A 291 -3.01 -13.57 13.31
CA SER A 291 -3.64 -12.41 12.69
C SER A 291 -3.05 -11.09 13.20
N LYS A 292 -2.89 -10.95 14.52
CA LYS A 292 -2.24 -9.79 15.15
C LYS A 292 -0.80 -9.58 14.69
N MET A 293 -0.04 -10.66 14.47
CA MET A 293 1.31 -10.56 13.95
C MET A 293 1.31 -10.04 12.50
N VAL A 294 0.41 -10.53 11.66
CA VAL A 294 0.27 -10.05 10.26
C VAL A 294 -0.20 -8.59 10.23
N ASP A 295 -1.16 -8.21 11.07
CA ASP A 295 -1.62 -6.82 11.20
C ASP A 295 -0.47 -5.89 11.61
N ALA A 296 0.36 -6.31 12.57
CA ALA A 296 1.52 -5.54 13.01
C ALA A 296 2.56 -5.38 11.88
N GLN A 297 2.83 -6.45 11.13
CA GLN A 297 3.70 -6.39 9.95
C GLN A 297 3.16 -5.43 8.90
N MET A 298 1.85 -5.44 8.66
CA MET A 298 1.21 -4.57 7.68
C MET A 298 1.26 -3.11 8.09
N ALA A 299 1.04 -2.84 9.37
CA ALA A 299 1.19 -1.50 9.93
C ALA A 299 2.65 -1.00 9.84
N GLU A 300 3.64 -1.87 10.07
CA GLU A 300 5.06 -1.53 9.97
C GLU A 300 5.47 -1.22 8.52
N VAL A 301 5.10 -2.08 7.56
CA VAL A 301 5.34 -1.85 6.12
C VAL A 301 4.65 -0.58 5.65
N GLY A 302 3.39 -0.37 6.03
CA GLY A 302 2.66 0.85 5.71
C GLY A 302 3.32 2.11 6.26
N LYS A 303 3.76 2.07 7.53
CA LYS A 303 4.47 3.20 8.16
C LYS A 303 5.79 3.48 7.46
N ALA A 304 6.63 2.46 7.25
CA ALA A 304 7.90 2.60 6.56
C ALA A 304 7.72 3.17 5.14
N ALA A 305 6.74 2.67 4.38
CA ALA A 305 6.44 3.15 3.04
C ALA A 305 6.04 4.64 3.03
N THR A 306 5.25 5.09 4.02
CA THR A 306 4.84 6.51 4.13
C THR A 306 5.99 7.43 4.53
N GLU A 307 6.81 7.04 5.51
CA GLU A 307 7.99 7.82 5.93
C GLU A 307 9.00 7.95 4.80
N GLU A 308 9.29 6.84 4.12
CA GLU A 308 10.22 6.81 3.00
C GLU A 308 9.69 7.64 1.81
N ALA A 309 8.39 7.52 1.48
CA ALA A 309 7.77 8.34 0.45
C ALA A 309 7.85 9.84 0.77
N ALA A 310 7.64 10.23 2.04
CA ALA A 310 7.74 11.63 2.47
C ALA A 310 9.18 12.18 2.30
N PHE A 311 10.19 11.40 2.70
CA PHE A 311 11.59 11.76 2.52
C PHE A 311 11.92 11.96 1.03
N PHE A 312 11.60 11.00 0.17
CA PHE A 312 11.90 11.09 -1.26
C PHE A 312 11.14 12.21 -1.96
N LYS A 313 9.89 12.45 -1.59
CA LYS A 313 9.13 13.61 -2.09
C LYS A 313 9.86 14.92 -1.77
N ASN A 314 10.31 15.11 -0.54
CA ASN A 314 11.03 16.32 -0.13
C ASN A 314 12.38 16.44 -0.85
N LEU A 315 13.10 15.33 -1.02
CA LEU A 315 14.36 15.30 -1.78
C LEU A 315 14.15 15.68 -3.25
N LEU A 316 13.12 15.13 -3.92
CA LEU A 316 12.79 15.48 -5.31
C LEU A 316 12.41 16.95 -5.45
N ILE A 317 11.61 17.49 -4.53
CA ILE A 317 11.27 18.92 -4.49
C ILE A 317 12.54 19.76 -4.34
N ALA A 318 13.46 19.38 -3.43
CA ALA A 318 14.72 20.08 -3.23
C ALA A 318 15.61 20.03 -4.48
N ILE A 319 15.68 18.90 -5.19
CA ILE A 319 16.44 18.78 -6.44
C ILE A 319 15.83 19.65 -7.53
N VAL A 320 14.49 19.67 -7.67
CA VAL A 320 13.80 20.51 -8.66
C VAL A 320 14.04 21.99 -8.38
N ILE A 321 13.85 22.43 -7.13
CA ILE A 321 14.11 23.82 -6.71
C ILE A 321 15.59 24.16 -6.92
N GLY A 322 16.52 23.30 -6.51
CA GLY A 322 17.95 23.51 -6.68
C GLY A 322 18.35 23.63 -8.15
N THR A 323 17.83 22.75 -9.00
CA THR A 323 18.06 22.78 -10.46
C THR A 323 17.51 24.07 -11.08
N PHE A 324 16.31 24.49 -10.67
CA PHE A 324 15.70 25.75 -11.10
C PHE A 324 16.55 26.97 -10.69
N LEU A 325 16.99 27.03 -9.44
CA LEU A 325 17.86 28.11 -8.95
C LEU A 325 19.19 28.16 -9.69
N ILE A 326 19.83 27.01 -9.92
CA ILE A 326 21.07 26.93 -10.71
C ILE A 326 20.82 27.43 -12.14
N ALA A 327 19.72 27.02 -12.77
CA ALA A 327 19.37 27.47 -14.11
C ALA A 327 19.16 28.99 -14.17
N VAL A 328 18.44 29.57 -13.19
CA VAL A 328 18.21 31.01 -13.11
C VAL A 328 19.54 31.76 -12.90
N VAL A 329 20.33 31.38 -11.91
CA VAL A 329 21.63 32.02 -11.62
C VAL A 329 22.55 31.95 -12.84
N ALA A 330 22.64 30.78 -13.47
CA ALA A 330 23.48 30.59 -14.63
C ALA A 330 22.98 31.36 -15.86
N ALA A 331 21.67 31.38 -16.11
CA ALA A 331 21.07 32.16 -17.19
C ALA A 331 21.30 33.66 -16.99
N THR A 332 21.09 34.19 -15.78
CA THR A 332 21.36 35.60 -15.47
C THR A 332 22.85 35.92 -15.61
N TRP A 333 23.75 35.06 -15.11
CA TRP A 333 25.19 35.25 -15.22
C TRP A 333 25.66 35.27 -16.68
N ILE A 334 25.21 34.31 -17.49
CA ILE A 334 25.51 34.26 -18.93
C ILE A 334 24.96 35.50 -19.63
N ALA A 335 23.68 35.83 -19.42
CA ALA A 335 23.04 37.00 -20.05
C ALA A 335 23.79 38.29 -19.74
N VAL A 336 24.09 38.55 -18.46
CA VAL A 336 24.82 39.76 -18.05
C VAL A 336 26.23 39.80 -18.63
N SER A 337 26.94 38.66 -18.67
CA SER A 337 28.31 38.61 -19.23
C SER A 337 28.33 38.93 -20.72
N ILE A 338 27.38 38.39 -21.49
CA ILE A 338 27.26 38.60 -22.92
C ILE A 338 26.80 40.03 -23.20
N SER A 339 25.72 40.49 -22.56
CA SER A 339 25.16 41.82 -22.78
C SER A 339 26.15 42.93 -22.46
N ARG A 340 26.89 42.85 -21.34
CA ARG A 340 27.88 43.89 -20.98
C ARG A 340 29.09 43.90 -21.91
N GLY A 341 29.58 42.72 -22.29
CA GLY A 341 30.73 42.61 -23.18
C GLY A 341 30.41 43.10 -24.60
N LEU A 342 29.26 42.71 -25.16
CA LEU A 342 28.81 43.21 -26.47
C LEU A 342 28.48 44.70 -26.44
N ALA A 343 27.79 45.20 -25.41
CA ALA A 343 27.46 46.63 -25.31
C ALA A 343 28.72 47.51 -25.29
N SER A 344 29.77 47.04 -24.60
CA SER A 344 31.06 47.73 -24.61
C SER A 344 31.67 47.75 -26.02
N ALA A 345 31.76 46.58 -26.66
CA ALA A 345 32.27 46.47 -28.04
C ALA A 345 31.51 47.37 -29.03
N VAL A 346 30.18 47.40 -28.96
CA VAL A 346 29.32 48.28 -29.76
C VAL A 346 29.61 49.76 -29.46
N GLY A 347 29.81 50.12 -28.19
CA GLY A 347 30.16 51.48 -27.78
C GLY A 347 31.46 51.98 -28.41
N LEU A 348 32.53 51.19 -28.37
CA LEU A 348 33.81 51.55 -29.01
C LEU A 348 33.69 51.60 -30.52
N ALA A 349 32.98 50.66 -31.14
CA ALA A 349 32.72 50.69 -32.58
C ALA A 349 31.98 51.98 -32.99
N ASN A 350 30.97 52.41 -32.21
CA ASN A 350 30.26 53.66 -32.45
C ASN A 350 31.16 54.90 -32.28
N ALA A 351 32.04 54.90 -31.27
CA ALA A 351 33.01 55.99 -31.08
C ALA A 351 33.98 56.11 -32.27
N VAL A 352 34.54 54.98 -32.71
CA VAL A 352 35.39 54.93 -33.91
C VAL A 352 34.62 55.37 -35.17
N ALA A 353 33.35 54.98 -35.30
CA ALA A 353 32.52 55.35 -36.44
C ALA A 353 32.29 56.86 -36.58
N ILE A 354 32.36 57.63 -35.49
CA ILE A 354 32.29 59.10 -35.51
C ILE A 354 33.67 59.77 -35.49
N GLY A 355 34.76 58.99 -35.57
CA GLY A 355 36.14 59.49 -35.59
C GLY A 355 36.79 59.69 -34.21
N ASP A 356 36.15 59.31 -33.11
CA ASP A 356 36.77 59.36 -31.77
C ASP A 356 37.66 58.13 -31.54
N LEU A 357 38.95 58.29 -31.84
CA LEU A 357 39.99 57.27 -31.70
C LEU A 357 40.69 57.29 -30.33
N SER A 358 40.22 58.13 -29.40
CA SER A 358 40.80 58.24 -28.05
C SER A 358 40.25 57.18 -27.08
N GLN A 359 39.12 56.55 -27.43
CA GLN A 359 38.47 55.54 -26.60
C GLN A 359 39.18 54.18 -26.71
N THR A 360 39.36 53.50 -25.58
CA THR A 360 39.81 52.10 -25.53
C THR A 360 39.02 51.34 -24.47
N ILE A 361 38.87 50.03 -24.65
CA ILE A 361 38.16 49.17 -23.68
C ILE A 361 39.15 48.22 -23.03
N THR A 362 39.19 48.15 -21.70
CA THR A 362 39.97 47.11 -21.01
C THR A 362 39.34 45.73 -21.23
N VAL A 363 40.14 44.78 -21.75
CA VAL A 363 39.72 43.39 -21.92
C VAL A 363 39.56 42.73 -20.56
N LYS A 364 38.33 42.42 -20.16
CA LYS A 364 38.01 41.79 -18.85
C LYS A 364 37.56 40.34 -18.95
N SER A 365 37.22 39.84 -20.14
CA SER A 365 36.79 38.46 -20.35
C SER A 365 37.82 37.67 -21.16
N ASN A 366 37.93 36.37 -20.86
CA ASN A 366 38.78 35.42 -21.58
C ASN A 366 37.92 34.45 -22.41
N ASP A 367 37.11 35.02 -23.30
CA ASP A 367 36.14 34.32 -24.17
C ASP A 367 36.08 34.99 -25.55
N GLU A 368 35.12 34.62 -26.40
CA GLU A 368 34.97 35.19 -27.74
C GLU A 368 34.67 36.69 -27.72
N ILE A 369 34.08 37.21 -26.64
CA ILE A 369 33.85 38.64 -26.47
C ILE A 369 35.16 39.37 -26.15
N GLY A 370 36.04 38.74 -25.38
CA GLY A 370 37.39 39.24 -25.14
C GLY A 370 38.21 39.36 -26.43
N ASP A 371 38.11 38.36 -27.31
CA ASP A 371 38.76 38.39 -28.63
C ASP A 371 38.21 39.51 -29.52
N LEU A 372 36.88 39.72 -29.50
CA LEU A 372 36.24 40.81 -30.23
C LEU A 372 36.75 42.17 -29.74
N VAL A 373 36.76 42.40 -28.42
CA VAL A 373 37.25 43.66 -27.85
C VAL A 373 38.73 43.88 -28.14
N THR A 374 39.55 42.82 -28.07
CA THR A 374 40.99 42.89 -28.41
C THR A 374 41.20 43.30 -29.87
N SER A 375 40.43 42.69 -30.78
CA SER A 375 40.45 43.04 -32.21
C SER A 375 40.02 44.50 -32.44
N LEU A 376 38.97 44.96 -31.76
CA LEU A 376 38.50 46.35 -31.84
C LEU A 376 39.54 47.35 -31.31
N ASN A 377 40.18 47.08 -30.16
CA ASN A 377 41.24 47.96 -29.65
C ASN A 377 42.44 48.03 -30.63
N THR A 378 42.80 46.90 -31.25
CA THR A 378 43.88 46.85 -32.24
C THR A 378 43.53 47.70 -33.46
N MET A 379 42.28 47.60 -33.94
CA MET A 379 41.77 48.44 -35.02
C MET A 379 41.82 49.94 -34.65
N THR A 380 41.35 50.32 -33.45
CA THR A 380 41.40 51.71 -32.99
C THR A 380 42.83 52.22 -32.89
N ALA A 381 43.77 51.42 -32.36
CA ALA A 381 45.18 51.79 -32.26
C ALA A 381 45.80 52.03 -33.65
N ASN A 382 45.52 51.16 -34.61
CA ASN A 382 45.98 51.31 -35.98
C ASN A 382 45.41 52.59 -36.63
N LEU A 383 44.10 52.82 -36.51
CA LEU A 383 43.46 54.03 -37.01
C LEU A 383 44.02 55.30 -36.35
N ASN A 384 44.30 55.27 -35.04
CA ASN A 384 44.88 56.40 -34.31
C ASN A 384 46.30 56.70 -34.81
N ALA A 385 47.12 55.67 -35.02
CA ALA A 385 48.44 55.82 -35.62
C ALA A 385 48.36 56.43 -37.04
N THR A 386 47.41 55.97 -37.87
CA THR A 386 47.16 56.56 -39.19
C THR A 386 46.74 58.04 -39.09
N ALA A 387 45.88 58.39 -38.13
CA ALA A 387 45.46 59.77 -37.89
C ALA A 387 46.64 60.66 -37.44
N ALA A 388 47.51 60.16 -36.55
CA ALA A 388 48.70 60.90 -36.10
C ALA A 388 49.68 61.18 -37.25
N VAL A 389 49.87 60.24 -38.18
CA VAL A 389 50.65 60.48 -39.40
C VAL A 389 49.99 61.56 -40.26
N ALA A 390 48.67 61.53 -40.43
CA ALA A 390 47.93 62.56 -41.16
C ALA A 390 48.10 63.96 -40.52
N ASP A 391 48.08 64.05 -39.19
CA ASP A 391 48.30 65.30 -38.45
C ASP A 391 49.72 65.85 -38.65
N GLN A 392 50.75 65.00 -38.67
CA GLN A 392 52.12 65.42 -38.97
C GLN A 392 52.25 65.98 -40.39
N ILE A 393 51.61 65.34 -41.37
CA ILE A 393 51.55 65.82 -42.76
C ILE A 393 50.84 67.17 -42.82
N ALA A 394 49.70 67.31 -42.13
CA ALA A 394 48.92 68.54 -42.09
C ALA A 394 49.66 69.71 -41.41
N SER A 395 50.55 69.41 -40.46
CA SER A 395 51.42 70.39 -39.81
C SER A 395 52.68 70.74 -40.62
N GLY A 396 52.80 70.21 -41.85
CA GLY A 396 53.85 70.55 -42.79
C GLY A 396 55.11 69.70 -42.65
N ASP A 397 55.13 68.72 -41.75
CA ASP A 397 56.22 67.74 -41.68
C ASP A 397 56.04 66.70 -42.78
N LEU A 398 56.60 67.00 -43.95
CA LEU A 398 56.63 66.08 -45.06
C LEU A 398 57.79 65.08 -44.95
N THR A 399 58.58 65.03 -43.87
CA THR A 399 59.67 64.04 -43.73
C THR A 399 59.18 62.69 -43.22
N VAL A 400 57.94 62.62 -42.74
CA VAL A 400 57.30 61.41 -42.21
C VAL A 400 57.16 60.29 -43.24
N GLU A 401 57.26 59.04 -42.79
CA GLU A 401 57.03 57.86 -43.61
C GLU A 401 55.65 57.25 -43.28
N ALA A 402 54.66 57.51 -44.12
CA ALA A 402 53.35 56.88 -44.03
C ALA A 402 53.41 55.43 -44.52
N ARG A 403 53.91 54.51 -43.69
CA ARG A 403 54.05 53.08 -44.04
C ARG A 403 52.70 52.36 -43.98
N PRO A 404 52.21 51.75 -45.09
CA PRO A 404 50.99 50.95 -45.06
C PRO A 404 51.12 49.71 -44.16
N LEU A 405 50.07 49.38 -43.40
CA LEU A 405 50.03 48.21 -42.51
C LEU A 405 49.91 46.88 -43.26
N SER A 406 49.40 46.90 -44.49
CA SER A 406 49.31 45.76 -45.39
C SER A 406 49.15 46.23 -46.84
N GLU A 407 49.27 45.31 -47.81
CA GLU A 407 48.97 45.60 -49.23
C GLU A 407 47.51 46.04 -49.49
N LYS A 408 46.62 45.91 -48.49
CA LYS A 408 45.21 46.30 -48.56
C LYS A 408 44.87 47.49 -47.64
N ASP A 409 45.87 48.14 -47.04
CA ASP A 409 45.66 49.29 -46.17
C ASP A 409 45.36 50.56 -47.00
N THR A 410 44.10 50.72 -47.38
CA THR A 410 43.65 51.85 -48.22
C THR A 410 44.02 53.21 -47.64
N LEU A 411 43.94 53.39 -46.31
CA LEU A 411 44.25 54.67 -45.67
C LEU A 411 45.76 54.92 -45.64
N GLY A 412 46.56 53.92 -45.28
CA GLY A 412 48.02 54.01 -45.29
C GLY A 412 48.57 54.33 -46.69
N ILE A 413 48.10 53.61 -47.72
CA ILE A 413 48.48 53.85 -49.12
C ILE A 413 48.06 55.24 -49.59
N ALA A 414 46.88 55.72 -49.18
CA ALA A 414 46.42 57.07 -49.53
C ALA A 414 47.30 58.17 -48.91
N LEU A 415 47.71 58.02 -47.64
CA LEU A 415 48.62 58.95 -46.98
C LEU A 415 50.02 58.92 -47.60
N GLU A 416 50.55 57.75 -47.94
CA GLU A 416 51.84 57.61 -48.64
C GLU A 416 51.85 58.39 -49.97
N ASN A 417 50.81 58.21 -50.77
CA ASN A 417 50.63 58.94 -52.03
C ASN A 417 50.47 60.44 -51.79
N MET A 418 49.75 60.85 -50.74
CA MET A 418 49.56 62.25 -50.38
C MET A 418 50.89 62.93 -50.00
N VAL A 419 51.72 62.29 -49.17
CA VAL A 419 53.07 62.81 -48.81
C VAL A 419 53.93 62.96 -50.05
N THR A 420 53.94 61.94 -50.92
CA THR A 420 54.71 61.96 -52.15
C THR A 420 54.31 63.14 -53.04
N LYS A 421 53.00 63.35 -53.22
CA LYS A 421 52.50 64.48 -54.02
C LYS A 421 52.75 65.84 -53.38
N LEU A 422 52.62 65.96 -52.06
CA LEU A 422 52.93 67.21 -51.36
C LEU A 422 54.43 67.56 -51.45
N ARG A 423 55.33 66.57 -51.34
CA ARG A 423 56.77 66.76 -51.57
C ARG A 423 57.07 67.26 -52.98
N GLU A 424 56.44 66.67 -54.00
CA GLU A 424 56.56 67.14 -55.39
C GLU A 424 56.10 68.59 -55.55
N VAL A 425 54.95 68.96 -54.97
CA VAL A 425 54.41 70.33 -55.04
C VAL A 425 55.35 71.32 -54.35
N VAL A 426 55.86 71.03 -53.15
CA VAL A 426 56.81 71.90 -52.44
C VAL A 426 58.11 72.07 -53.22
N ALA A 427 58.60 71.00 -53.86
CA ALA A 427 59.78 71.08 -54.74
C ALA A 427 59.53 71.99 -55.96
N GLN A 428 58.35 71.87 -56.60
CA GLN A 428 57.95 72.74 -57.72
C GLN A 428 57.82 74.21 -57.30
N VAL A 429 57.20 74.49 -56.15
CA VAL A 429 57.07 75.87 -55.62
C VAL A 429 58.43 76.46 -55.28
N SER A 430 59.35 75.67 -54.71
CA SER A 430 60.71 76.12 -54.42
C SER A 430 61.47 76.46 -55.71
N ALA A 431 61.39 75.61 -56.74
CA ALA A 431 61.97 75.88 -58.05
C ALA A 431 61.35 77.11 -58.74
N ALA A 432 60.03 77.30 -58.62
CA ALA A 432 59.35 78.50 -59.12
C ALA A 432 59.76 79.78 -58.37
N ALA A 433 59.93 79.71 -57.05
CA ALA A 433 60.42 80.80 -56.22
C ALA A 433 61.88 81.17 -56.54
N GLU A 434 62.75 80.18 -56.78
CA GLU A 434 64.12 80.40 -57.27
C GLU A 434 64.12 81.08 -58.64
N ASN A 435 63.32 80.60 -59.59
CA ASN A 435 63.17 81.23 -60.90
C ASN A 435 62.61 82.67 -60.80
N MET A 436 61.66 82.92 -59.89
CA MET A 436 61.11 84.27 -59.66
C MET A 436 62.13 85.19 -58.96
N SER A 437 62.94 84.65 -58.04
CA SER A 437 64.01 85.42 -57.39
C SER A 437 65.08 85.80 -58.41
N ALA A 438 65.49 84.87 -59.27
CA ALA A 438 66.39 85.14 -60.39
C ALA A 438 65.78 86.17 -61.37
N GLY A 439 64.51 86.00 -61.75
CA GLY A 439 63.80 86.95 -62.62
C GLY A 439 63.62 88.34 -61.98
N SER A 440 63.43 88.42 -60.66
CA SER A 440 63.35 89.70 -59.92
C SER A 440 64.70 90.40 -59.85
N GLN A 441 65.80 89.65 -59.72
CA GLN A 441 67.16 90.19 -59.81
C GLN A 441 67.46 90.73 -61.21
N GLU A 442 67.05 90.01 -62.26
CA GLU A 442 67.18 90.46 -63.66
C GLU A 442 66.31 91.69 -63.96
N LEU A 443 65.07 91.74 -63.46
CA LEU A 443 64.20 92.90 -63.58
C LEU A 443 64.74 94.11 -62.82
N SER A 444 65.33 93.91 -61.63
CA SER A 444 65.98 94.98 -60.87
C SER A 444 67.17 95.56 -61.63
N ALA A 445 68.01 94.71 -62.23
CA ALA A 445 69.11 95.15 -63.09
C ALA A 445 68.60 95.89 -64.33
N SER A 446 67.52 95.43 -64.95
CA SER A 446 66.89 96.10 -66.10
C SER A 446 66.25 97.44 -65.70
N ALA A 447 65.69 97.56 -64.50
CA ALA A 447 65.12 98.79 -63.96
C ALA A 447 66.21 99.83 -63.61
N GLU A 448 67.36 99.39 -63.09
CA GLU A 448 68.54 100.24 -62.91
C GLU A 448 69.08 100.74 -64.25
N GLN A 449 69.18 99.86 -65.25
CA GLN A 449 69.62 100.21 -66.59
C GLN A 449 68.64 101.18 -67.29
N LEU A 450 67.32 100.98 -67.11
CA LEU A 450 66.29 101.90 -67.60
C LEU A 450 66.32 103.25 -66.86
N SER A 451 66.59 103.26 -65.55
CA SER A 451 66.77 104.49 -64.77
C SER A 451 67.99 105.29 -65.28
N GLN A 452 69.09 104.61 -65.63
CA GLN A 452 70.26 105.23 -66.24
C GLN A 452 69.95 105.78 -67.65
N GLY A 453 69.29 105.00 -68.50
CA GLY A 453 68.85 105.46 -69.82
C GLY A 453 67.84 106.62 -69.78
N SER A 454 66.96 106.65 -68.78
CA SER A 454 66.01 107.76 -68.56
C SER A 454 66.73 109.03 -68.08
N THR A 455 67.80 108.87 -67.28
CA THR A 455 68.66 109.98 -66.84
C THR A 455 69.46 110.55 -68.01
N GLU A 456 69.97 109.69 -68.90
CA GLU A 456 70.61 110.09 -70.17
C GLU A 456 69.61 110.77 -71.13
N GLN A 457 68.37 110.27 -71.23
CA GLN A 457 67.31 110.94 -72.00
C GLN A 457 66.95 112.32 -71.43
N ALA A 458 66.85 112.46 -70.10
CA ALA A 458 66.60 113.74 -69.44
C ALA A 458 67.76 114.73 -69.69
N SER A 459 69.01 114.29 -69.55
CA SER A 459 70.21 115.08 -69.84
C SER A 459 70.27 115.52 -71.31
N SER A 460 69.96 114.65 -72.27
CA SER A 460 69.96 115.00 -73.70
C SER A 460 68.87 116.01 -74.08
N THR A 461 67.80 116.08 -73.29
CA THR A 461 66.72 117.07 -73.47
C THR A 461 67.11 118.44 -72.87
N GLU A 462 67.88 118.44 -71.78
CA GLU A 462 68.47 119.65 -71.18
C GLU A 462 69.59 120.25 -72.04
N GLU A 463 70.40 119.45 -72.74
CA GLU A 463 71.40 119.96 -73.70
C GLU A 463 70.79 120.50 -75.00
N ALA A 464 69.52 120.18 -75.29
CA ALA A 464 68.81 120.58 -76.50
C ALA A 464 67.89 121.82 -76.32
N SER A 465 67.87 122.45 -75.15
CA SER A 465 67.04 123.62 -74.80
C SER A 465 67.91 124.81 -74.38
#